data_AF-A0A1Z5L3M0-F1
#
_entry.id   AF-A0A1Z5L3M0-F1
#
_cell.length_a   1.000
_cell.length_b   1.000
_cell.length_c   1.000
_cell.angle_alpha   90.00
_cell.angle_beta   90.00
_cell.angle_gamma   90.00
#
_symmetry.space_group_name_H-M   'P 1'
#
loop_
_entity.id
_entity.type
_entity.pdbx_description
1 polymer ?
#
loop_
_entity_poly.entity_id
_entity_poly.type
_entity_poly.pdbx_seq_one_letter_code
_entity_poly.pdbx_strand_id
1 'polypeptide(L)'
;MQSLQRAMEDLGSRLQVAESTKAQWPPVTEFLLDQLPGQIDELRAFRDRLAPLQLQVDAVNEAAGAITGCNVLLSHNNLNHLEELNTRWRMLQLSIDDRRKQLEHALLDQGSAQQQFLNASVEQPWERAVAGNKVPYYINHMSETTHWDHPRMMELMDSLAEFNDVRYSAYRTSMKVRTVQRNLCLDLVSMNNAINAFDQHGLRAQNDKLISVPEMITCLSTIYESVSQEHPNLVKAPLCIDLCLNWLLNLYDTATRTGYIRILSFKVGIILLCKGNLEDKFRYLFRLIADGNGSADERQLGLLLHDCVQIPRLLQLASPRTPVSGLAARAPQIGGCRDGQTPGQVQRLQAVPYCWI
;
A
#
# COMPACT_ATOMS: atom_id res chain seq x y z
N MET A 1 -31.84 46.88 -5.24
CA MET A 1 -32.73 46.39 -4.16
C MET A 1 -33.58 45.20 -4.58
N GLN A 2 -34.49 45.31 -5.56
CA GLN A 2 -35.30 44.16 -6.00
C GLN A 2 -34.46 42.99 -6.58
N SER A 3 -33.37 43.31 -7.30
CA SER A 3 -32.44 42.29 -7.81
C SER A 3 -31.74 41.51 -6.70
N LEU A 4 -31.29 42.20 -5.64
CA LEU A 4 -30.68 41.59 -4.46
C LEU A 4 -31.66 40.65 -3.77
N GLN A 5 -32.91 41.09 -3.55
CA GLN A 5 -33.94 40.26 -2.91
C GLN A 5 -34.21 38.96 -3.68
N ARG A 6 -34.35 39.04 -5.01
CA ARG A 6 -34.49 37.83 -5.84
C ARG A 6 -33.28 36.90 -5.78
N ALA A 7 -32.07 37.47 -5.76
CA ALA A 7 -30.85 36.67 -5.65
C ALA A 7 -30.73 35.97 -4.28
N MET A 8 -31.16 36.64 -3.21
CA MET A 8 -31.24 36.06 -1.86
C MET A 8 -32.28 34.94 -1.79
N GLU A 9 -33.46 35.11 -2.42
CA GLU A 9 -34.49 34.06 -2.50
C GLU A 9 -34.01 32.83 -3.30
N ASP A 10 -33.38 33.02 -4.46
CA ASP A 10 -32.80 31.93 -5.25
C ASP A 10 -31.73 31.18 -4.44
N LEU A 11 -30.80 31.92 -3.81
CA LEU A 11 -29.78 31.33 -2.94
C LEU A 11 -30.39 30.54 -1.78
N GLY A 12 -31.41 31.09 -1.12
CA GLY A 12 -32.13 30.44 -0.02
C GLY A 12 -32.78 29.12 -0.45
N SER A 13 -33.40 29.08 -1.64
CA SER A 13 -34.03 27.87 -2.18
C SER A 13 -33.00 26.77 -2.49
N ARG A 14 -31.84 27.14 -3.05
CA ARG A 14 -30.76 26.22 -3.38
C ARG A 14 -30.07 25.68 -2.13
N LEU A 15 -29.84 26.55 -1.13
CA LEU A 15 -29.34 26.14 0.18
C LEU A 15 -30.26 25.13 0.84
N GLN A 16 -31.58 25.35 0.77
CA GLN A 16 -32.56 24.44 1.35
C GLN A 16 -32.50 23.04 0.71
N VAL A 17 -32.33 22.95 -0.62
CA VAL A 17 -32.15 21.66 -1.31
C VAL A 17 -30.87 20.96 -0.84
N ALA A 18 -29.76 21.69 -0.72
CA ALA A 18 -28.50 21.12 -0.24
C ALA A 18 -28.59 20.65 1.22
N GLU A 19 -29.22 21.44 2.09
CA GLU A 19 -29.46 21.10 3.49
C GLU A 19 -30.37 19.87 3.62
N SER A 20 -31.39 19.73 2.78
CA SER A 20 -32.27 18.55 2.76
C SER A 20 -31.53 17.29 2.34
N THR A 21 -30.58 17.40 1.40
CA THR A 21 -29.71 16.29 0.99
C THR A 21 -28.78 15.88 2.13
N LYS A 22 -28.18 16.86 2.82
CA LYS A 22 -27.36 16.62 4.03
C LYS A 22 -28.16 15.91 5.13
N ALA A 23 -29.41 16.31 5.36
CA ALA A 23 -30.25 15.75 6.41
C ALA A 23 -30.56 14.24 6.21
N GLN A 24 -30.39 13.73 4.98
CA GLN A 24 -30.61 12.34 4.63
C GLN A 24 -29.35 11.47 4.75
N TRP A 25 -28.21 12.04 5.16
CA TRP A 25 -26.98 11.25 5.32
C TRP A 25 -27.12 10.22 6.44
N PRO A 26 -26.93 8.92 6.17
CA PRO A 26 -26.98 7.89 7.19
C PRO A 26 -25.77 8.00 8.13
N PRO A 27 -25.82 7.45 9.35
CA PRO A 27 -24.67 7.36 10.25
C PRO A 27 -23.47 6.65 9.60
N VAL A 28 -22.24 7.07 9.92
CA VAL A 28 -21.03 6.40 9.39
C VAL A 28 -20.93 4.94 9.85
N THR A 29 -21.50 4.63 11.02
CA THR A 29 -21.50 3.29 11.62
C THR A 29 -22.32 2.25 10.85
N GLU A 30 -23.15 2.65 9.89
CA GLU A 30 -23.99 1.73 9.11
C GLU A 30 -23.28 1.15 7.87
N PHE A 31 -22.14 1.72 7.48
CA PHE A 31 -21.41 1.28 6.28
C PHE A 31 -20.41 0.17 6.54
N LEU A 32 -20.26 -0.71 5.54
CA LEU A 32 -19.18 -1.68 5.47
C LEU A 32 -17.89 -1.05 4.91
N LEU A 33 -16.73 -1.68 5.16
CA LEU A 33 -15.41 -1.14 4.83
C LEU A 33 -15.21 -0.89 3.32
N ASP A 34 -15.76 -1.77 2.48
CA ASP A 34 -15.76 -1.66 1.03
C ASP A 34 -16.64 -0.51 0.51
N GLN A 35 -17.61 -0.07 1.31
CA GLN A 35 -18.54 1.01 0.97
C GLN A 35 -18.00 2.40 1.36
N LEU A 36 -17.14 2.49 2.37
CA LEU A 36 -16.61 3.76 2.89
C LEU A 36 -15.85 4.60 1.83
N PRO A 37 -14.97 4.03 0.97
CA PRO A 37 -14.35 4.80 -0.11
C PRO A 37 -15.38 5.40 -1.09
N GLY A 38 -16.41 4.61 -1.43
CA GLY A 38 -17.52 5.08 -2.28
C GLY A 38 -18.27 6.24 -1.65
N GLN A 39 -18.49 6.21 -0.33
CA GLN A 39 -19.11 7.31 0.41
C GLN A 39 -18.25 8.58 0.43
N ILE A 40 -16.92 8.45 0.47
CA ILE A 40 -16.00 9.60 0.35
C ILE A 40 -16.10 10.20 -1.06
N ASP A 41 -16.18 9.38 -2.10
CA ASP A 41 -16.33 9.85 -3.48
C ASP A 41 -17.69 10.51 -3.72
N GLU A 42 -18.78 9.96 -3.17
CA GLU A 42 -20.10 10.58 -3.18
C GLU A 42 -20.11 11.93 -2.46
N LEU A 43 -19.42 12.05 -1.32
CA LEU A 43 -19.28 13.30 -0.58
C LEU A 43 -18.46 14.34 -1.37
N ARG A 44 -17.39 13.92 -2.06
CA ARG A 44 -16.64 14.80 -2.98
C ARG A 44 -17.52 15.28 -4.12
N ALA A 45 -18.28 14.38 -4.76
CA ALA A 45 -19.22 14.74 -5.82
C ALA A 45 -20.33 15.68 -5.31
N PHE A 46 -20.79 15.51 -4.07
CA PHE A 46 -21.70 16.46 -3.43
C PHE A 46 -21.04 17.84 -3.24
N ARG A 47 -19.82 17.90 -2.73
CA ARG A 47 -19.08 19.17 -2.57
C ARG A 47 -18.89 19.89 -3.91
N ASP A 48 -18.54 19.16 -4.96
CA ASP A 48 -18.32 19.74 -6.29
C ASP A 48 -19.62 20.28 -6.89
N ARG A 49 -20.77 19.61 -6.65
CA ARG A 49 -22.10 20.12 -7.00
C ARG A 49 -22.46 21.43 -6.28
N LEU A 50 -21.86 21.71 -5.13
CA LEU A 50 -22.08 22.95 -4.37
C LEU A 50 -21.16 24.10 -4.78
N ALA A 51 -20.15 23.87 -5.61
CA ALA A 51 -19.25 24.93 -6.07
C ALA A 51 -19.98 26.15 -6.68
N PRO A 52 -21.08 25.99 -7.46
CA PRO A 52 -21.86 27.12 -7.95
C PRO A 52 -22.56 27.93 -6.85
N LEU A 53 -22.92 27.31 -5.72
CA LEU A 53 -23.54 28.05 -4.60
C LEU A 53 -22.55 29.01 -3.95
N GLN A 54 -21.26 28.66 -3.85
CA GLN A 54 -20.23 29.57 -3.35
C GLN A 54 -20.20 30.86 -4.18
N LEU A 55 -20.21 30.74 -5.50
CA LEU A 55 -20.25 31.89 -6.41
C LEU A 55 -21.51 32.74 -6.23
N GLN A 56 -22.67 32.12 -5.96
CA GLN A 56 -23.91 32.85 -5.69
C GLN A 56 -23.87 33.57 -4.34
N VAL A 57 -23.32 32.95 -3.30
CA VAL A 57 -23.10 33.60 -1.98
C VAL A 57 -22.20 34.82 -2.15
N ASP A 58 -21.10 34.67 -2.89
CA ASP A 58 -20.16 35.75 -3.16
C ASP A 58 -20.83 36.88 -3.95
N ALA A 59 -21.59 36.55 -5.00
CA ALA A 59 -22.33 37.54 -5.80
C ALA A 59 -23.39 38.31 -4.99
N VAL A 60 -24.13 37.63 -4.09
CA VAL A 60 -25.12 38.29 -3.22
C VAL A 60 -24.43 39.20 -2.21
N ASN A 61 -23.31 38.77 -1.63
CA ASN A 61 -22.50 39.59 -0.71
C ASN A 61 -21.88 40.80 -1.41
N GLU A 62 -21.34 40.63 -2.63
CA GLU A 62 -20.83 41.72 -3.46
C GLU A 62 -21.94 42.71 -3.84
N ALA A 63 -23.11 42.23 -4.23
CA ALA A 63 -24.26 43.08 -4.53
C ALA A 63 -24.72 43.88 -3.30
N ALA A 64 -24.72 43.26 -2.12
CA ALA A 64 -25.00 43.95 -0.86
C ALA A 64 -23.94 45.01 -0.53
N GLY A 65 -22.66 44.68 -0.71
CA GLY A 65 -21.52 45.57 -0.50
C GLY A 65 -21.48 46.76 -1.47
N ALA A 66 -21.86 46.55 -2.73
CA ALA A 66 -21.97 47.61 -3.73
C ALA A 66 -23.06 48.63 -3.37
N ILE A 67 -24.19 48.16 -2.81
CA ILE A 67 -25.29 49.03 -2.37
C ILE A 67 -24.86 49.88 -1.16
N THR A 68 -24.23 49.28 -0.17
CA THR A 68 -23.73 50.02 1.01
C THR A 68 -22.59 50.96 0.64
N GLY A 69 -21.72 50.59 -0.31
CA GLY A 69 -20.67 51.44 -0.87
C GLY A 69 -21.18 52.68 -1.62
N CYS A 70 -22.43 52.68 -2.09
CA CYS A 70 -23.10 53.83 -2.68
C CYS A 70 -23.79 54.74 -1.64
N ASN A 71 -23.48 54.60 -0.34
CA ASN A 71 -24.15 55.27 0.78
C ASN A 71 -25.65 54.96 0.91
N VAL A 72 -26.12 53.82 0.37
CA VAL A 72 -27.50 53.36 0.54
C VAL A 72 -27.55 52.33 1.67
N LEU A 73 -28.32 52.62 2.72
CA LEU A 73 -28.52 51.70 3.83
C LEU A 73 -29.45 50.55 3.40
N LEU A 74 -28.99 49.32 3.61
CA LEU A 74 -29.85 48.13 3.51
C LEU A 74 -30.84 48.12 4.69
N SER A 75 -32.07 47.66 4.45
CA SER A 75 -33.03 47.47 5.52
C SER A 75 -32.54 46.40 6.49
N HIS A 76 -32.91 46.54 7.78
CA HIS A 76 -32.60 45.52 8.80
C HIS A 76 -33.06 44.11 8.38
N ASN A 77 -34.19 44.00 7.68
CA ASN A 77 -34.70 42.72 7.19
C ASN A 77 -33.75 42.07 6.15
N ASN A 78 -33.22 42.87 5.22
CA ASN A 78 -32.29 42.36 4.21
C ASN A 78 -30.92 42.02 4.82
N LEU A 79 -30.45 42.78 5.81
CA LEU A 79 -29.22 42.47 6.53
C LEU A 79 -29.34 41.13 7.29
N ASN A 80 -30.41 40.97 8.07
CA ASN A 80 -30.65 39.74 8.83
C ASN A 80 -30.75 38.52 7.90
N HIS A 81 -31.48 38.65 6.77
CA HIS A 81 -31.60 37.55 5.81
C HIS A 81 -30.26 37.23 5.13
N LEU A 82 -29.41 38.22 4.86
CA LEU A 82 -28.07 38.01 4.33
C LEU A 82 -27.17 37.27 5.32
N GLU A 83 -27.21 37.68 6.58
CA GLU A 83 -26.48 37.01 7.67
C GLU A 83 -26.95 35.57 7.88
N GLU A 84 -28.26 35.34 7.81
CA GLU A 84 -28.86 34.01 7.89
C GLU A 84 -28.35 33.10 6.76
N LEU A 85 -28.42 33.55 5.50
CA LEU A 85 -27.96 32.78 4.34
C LEU A 85 -26.46 32.47 4.42
N ASN A 86 -25.64 33.44 4.83
CA ASN A 86 -24.21 33.23 5.04
C ASN A 86 -23.92 32.23 6.16
N THR A 87 -24.68 32.29 7.26
CA THR A 87 -24.53 31.35 8.37
C THR A 87 -24.92 29.94 7.95
N ARG A 88 -26.03 29.78 7.24
CA ARG A 88 -26.49 28.50 6.68
C ARG A 88 -25.45 27.88 5.73
N TRP A 89 -24.89 28.68 4.82
CA TRP A 89 -23.82 28.24 3.93
C TRP A 89 -22.58 27.76 4.68
N ARG A 90 -22.09 28.52 5.67
CA ARG A 90 -20.95 28.11 6.50
C ARG A 90 -21.22 26.82 7.27
N MET A 91 -22.41 26.69 7.85
CA MET A 91 -22.80 25.47 8.58
C MET A 91 -22.86 24.26 7.66
N LEU A 92 -23.31 24.43 6.42
CA LEU A 92 -23.29 23.37 5.41
C LEU A 92 -21.85 22.95 5.07
N GLN A 93 -20.95 23.91 4.83
CA GLN A 93 -19.52 23.64 4.57
C GLN A 93 -18.86 22.87 5.73
N LEU A 94 -19.05 23.35 6.98
CA LEU A 94 -18.53 22.68 8.17
C LEU A 94 -19.06 21.25 8.31
N SER A 95 -20.32 21.03 7.98
CA SER A 95 -20.94 19.69 8.06
C SER A 95 -20.36 18.72 7.03
N ILE A 96 -20.01 19.20 5.83
CA ILE A 96 -19.35 18.40 4.80
C ILE A 96 -17.94 18.02 5.28
N ASP A 97 -17.18 18.97 5.82
CA ASP A 97 -15.83 18.71 6.32
C ASP A 97 -15.83 17.77 7.51
N ASP A 98 -16.78 17.94 8.45
CA ASP A 98 -16.94 17.04 9.59
C ASP A 98 -17.29 15.62 9.14
N ARG A 99 -18.24 15.49 8.21
CA ARG A 99 -18.61 14.19 7.62
C ARG A 99 -17.42 13.53 6.93
N ARG A 100 -16.60 14.29 6.20
CA ARG A 100 -15.38 13.78 5.57
C ARG A 100 -14.43 13.20 6.61
N LYS A 101 -14.16 13.95 7.68
CA LYS A 101 -13.29 13.50 8.78
C LYS A 101 -13.85 12.25 9.45
N GLN A 102 -15.16 12.15 9.68
CA GLN A 102 -15.78 10.97 10.26
C GLN A 102 -15.61 9.72 9.37
N LEU A 103 -15.81 9.85 8.05
CA LEU A 103 -15.60 8.76 7.09
C LEU A 103 -14.12 8.34 7.03
N GLU A 104 -13.21 9.30 6.98
CA GLU A 104 -11.75 9.06 6.99
C GLU A 104 -11.31 8.39 8.30
N HIS A 105 -11.84 8.83 9.45
CA HIS A 105 -11.57 8.24 10.76
C HIS A 105 -12.10 6.81 10.88
N ALA A 106 -13.32 6.55 10.40
CA ALA A 106 -13.89 5.20 10.42
C ALA A 106 -13.05 4.22 9.57
N LEU A 107 -12.56 4.68 8.41
CA LEU A 107 -11.64 3.92 7.57
C LEU A 107 -10.29 3.69 8.28
N LEU A 108 -9.83 4.66 9.06
CA LEU A 108 -8.62 4.55 9.85
C LEU A 108 -8.77 3.54 11.01
N ASP A 109 -9.81 3.67 11.84
CA ASP A 109 -10.02 2.84 13.02
C ASP A 109 -10.21 1.36 12.67
N GLN A 110 -11.05 1.04 11.68
CA GLN A 110 -11.29 -0.36 11.32
C GLN A 110 -10.04 -1.01 10.69
N GLY A 111 -9.30 -0.27 9.87
CA GLY A 111 -8.05 -0.77 9.29
C GLY A 111 -6.94 -0.99 10.33
N SER A 112 -6.97 -0.25 11.45
CA SER A 112 -6.08 -0.49 12.60
C SER A 112 -6.59 -1.67 13.45
N ALA A 113 -7.91 -1.79 13.64
CA ALA A 113 -8.55 -2.90 14.37
C ALA A 113 -8.26 -4.26 13.74
N GLN A 114 -8.31 -4.34 12.40
CA GLN A 114 -7.96 -5.56 11.65
C GLN A 114 -6.52 -6.03 11.88
N GLN A 115 -5.62 -5.13 12.30
CA GLN A 115 -4.22 -5.47 12.56
C GLN A 115 -3.89 -5.66 14.06
N GLN A 116 -4.85 -5.47 14.97
CA GLN A 116 -4.60 -5.52 16.42
C GLN A 116 -4.05 -6.87 16.89
N PHE A 117 -4.45 -7.97 16.25
CA PHE A 117 -3.95 -9.30 16.59
C PHE A 117 -2.42 -9.43 16.36
N LEU A 118 -1.85 -8.60 15.46
CA LEU A 118 -0.41 -8.55 15.21
C LEU A 118 0.35 -7.81 16.30
N ASN A 119 -0.30 -7.14 17.26
CA ASN A 119 0.41 -6.57 18.41
C ASN A 119 1.11 -7.65 19.25
N ALA A 120 0.64 -8.90 19.17
CA ALA A 120 1.28 -10.06 19.78
C ALA A 120 2.59 -10.51 19.07
N SER A 121 3.00 -9.85 17.98
CA SER A 121 4.28 -10.11 17.31
C SER A 121 5.49 -9.54 18.06
N VAL A 122 5.27 -8.51 18.87
CA VAL A 122 6.32 -7.84 19.65
C VAL A 122 6.09 -8.00 21.14
N GLU A 123 7.16 -7.88 21.91
CA GLU A 123 7.17 -7.90 23.36
C GLU A 123 7.83 -6.62 23.88
N GLN A 124 7.55 -6.26 25.15
CA GLN A 124 8.19 -5.12 25.80
C GLN A 124 9.72 -5.22 25.68
N PRO A 125 10.44 -4.12 25.34
CA PRO A 125 9.99 -2.72 25.35
C PRO A 125 9.37 -2.22 24.03
N TRP A 126 9.08 -3.12 23.08
CA TRP A 126 8.58 -2.75 21.77
C TRP A 126 7.06 -2.72 21.73
N GLU A 127 6.54 -1.75 20.99
CA GLU A 127 5.13 -1.64 20.65
C GLU A 127 4.95 -1.54 19.14
N ARG A 128 4.01 -2.32 18.61
CA ARG A 128 3.59 -2.23 17.21
C ARG A 128 2.48 -1.19 17.09
N ALA A 129 2.67 -0.23 16.20
CA ALA A 129 1.69 0.80 15.88
C ALA A 129 1.41 0.84 14.37
N VAL A 130 0.34 1.52 13.97
CA VAL A 130 -0.10 1.60 12.57
C VAL A 130 -0.23 3.07 12.16
N ALA A 131 0.47 3.47 11.10
CA ALA A 131 0.42 4.83 10.57
C ALA A 131 -0.90 5.10 9.79
N GLY A 132 -1.15 6.37 9.44
CA GLY A 132 -2.38 6.76 8.74
C GLY A 132 -2.60 6.06 7.39
N ASN A 133 -1.50 5.72 6.71
CA ASN A 133 -1.47 4.93 5.47
C ASN A 133 -1.55 3.41 5.69
N LYS A 134 -1.89 2.96 6.91
CA LYS A 134 -2.01 1.54 7.30
C LYS A 134 -0.70 0.75 7.35
N VAL A 135 0.44 1.40 7.13
CA VAL A 135 1.76 0.77 7.25
C VAL A 135 2.13 0.62 8.73
N PRO A 136 2.57 -0.58 9.17
CA PRO A 136 3.04 -0.75 10.54
C PRO A 136 4.40 -0.10 10.77
N TYR A 137 4.60 0.39 11.99
CA TYR A 137 5.88 0.84 12.52
C TYR A 137 6.01 0.39 13.98
N TYR A 138 7.24 0.41 14.50
CA TYR A 138 7.58 -0.16 15.79
C TYR A 138 8.23 0.90 16.67
N ILE A 139 7.70 1.05 17.87
CA ILE A 139 8.14 2.02 18.87
C ILE A 139 8.95 1.27 19.92
N ASN A 140 10.16 1.72 20.20
CA ASN A 140 10.94 1.23 21.32
C ASN A 140 10.84 2.22 22.47
N HIS A 141 10.12 1.84 23.53
CA HIS A 141 9.88 2.69 24.69
C HIS A 141 11.11 2.88 25.58
N MET A 142 12.10 1.98 25.52
CA MET A 142 13.34 2.14 26.29
C MET A 142 14.29 3.16 25.67
N SER A 143 14.34 3.25 24.34
CA SER A 143 15.20 4.19 23.63
C SER A 143 14.46 5.41 23.07
N GLU A 144 13.14 5.49 23.26
CA GLU A 144 12.28 6.56 22.73
C GLU A 144 12.42 6.76 21.21
N THR A 145 12.54 5.66 20.45
CA THR A 145 12.75 5.68 19.00
C THR A 145 11.65 4.94 18.25
N THR A 146 11.47 5.29 16.97
CA THR A 146 10.51 4.63 16.07
C THR A 146 11.23 4.06 14.86
N HIS A 147 10.78 2.89 14.40
CA HIS A 147 11.41 2.13 13.33
C HIS A 147 10.36 1.60 12.36
N TRP A 148 10.70 1.59 11.08
CA TRP A 148 9.87 0.97 10.05
C TRP A 148 10.04 -0.55 9.96
N ASP A 149 11.10 -1.07 10.57
CA ASP A 149 11.47 -2.48 10.58
C ASP A 149 11.14 -3.11 11.92
N HIS A 150 10.64 -4.33 11.85
CA HIS A 150 10.34 -5.10 13.05
C HIS A 150 11.66 -5.37 13.82
N PRO A 151 11.69 -5.32 15.17
CA PRO A 151 12.92 -5.56 15.94
C PRO A 151 13.63 -6.86 15.56
N ARG A 152 12.87 -7.95 15.48
CA ARG A 152 13.37 -9.25 15.01
C ARG A 152 13.86 -9.25 13.55
N MET A 153 13.32 -8.38 12.68
CA MET A 153 13.83 -8.21 11.31
C MET A 153 15.18 -7.47 11.33
N MET A 154 15.34 -6.44 12.17
CA MET A 154 16.62 -5.75 12.33
C MET A 154 17.70 -6.71 12.82
N GLU A 155 17.42 -7.47 13.89
CA GLU A 155 18.32 -8.53 14.37
C GLU A 155 18.67 -9.56 13.29
N LEU A 156 17.66 -9.99 12.52
CA LEU A 156 17.86 -10.91 11.40
C LEU A 156 18.80 -10.30 10.35
N MET A 157 18.54 -9.09 9.89
CA MET A 157 19.34 -8.42 8.87
C MET A 157 20.78 -8.21 9.31
N ASP A 158 21.00 -7.84 10.57
CA ASP A 158 22.33 -7.71 11.17
C ASP A 158 23.07 -9.06 11.21
N SER A 159 22.37 -10.15 11.57
CA SER A 159 22.96 -11.49 11.64
C SER A 159 23.51 -11.96 10.28
N LEU A 160 22.95 -11.48 9.16
CA LEU A 160 23.39 -11.86 7.82
C LEU A 160 24.82 -11.40 7.48
N ALA A 161 25.41 -10.52 8.28
CA ALA A 161 26.80 -10.13 8.13
C ALA A 161 27.78 -11.30 8.30
N GLU A 162 27.39 -12.37 9.02
CA GLU A 162 28.21 -13.57 9.19
C GLU A 162 28.58 -14.25 7.86
N PHE A 163 27.76 -14.08 6.83
CA PHE A 163 28.00 -14.68 5.51
C PHE A 163 28.88 -13.83 4.60
N ASN A 164 29.36 -12.66 5.04
CA ASN A 164 30.11 -11.73 4.18
C ASN A 164 31.43 -12.31 3.64
N ASP A 165 32.06 -13.20 4.41
CA ASP A 165 33.34 -13.82 4.07
C ASP A 165 33.19 -15.00 3.09
N VAL A 166 31.97 -15.39 2.75
CA VAL A 166 31.72 -16.44 1.75
C VAL A 166 32.22 -15.95 0.39
N ARG A 167 33.27 -16.61 -0.12
CA ARG A 167 34.02 -16.23 -1.34
C ARG A 167 33.11 -16.04 -2.56
N TYR A 168 32.22 -17.00 -2.81
CA TYR A 168 31.36 -16.98 -3.99
C TYR A 168 30.09 -16.17 -3.74
N SER A 169 29.85 -15.13 -4.56
CA SER A 169 28.72 -14.21 -4.39
C SER A 169 27.37 -14.91 -4.43
N ALA A 170 27.19 -15.88 -5.33
CA ALA A 170 25.97 -16.66 -5.43
C ALA A 170 25.66 -17.38 -4.11
N TYR A 171 26.60 -18.21 -3.62
CA TYR A 171 26.45 -18.94 -2.37
C TYR A 171 26.27 -18.02 -1.17
N ARG A 172 26.98 -16.89 -1.12
CA ARG A 172 26.80 -15.87 -0.09
C ARG A 172 25.35 -15.37 -0.06
N THR A 173 24.83 -14.96 -1.20
CA THR A 173 23.44 -14.52 -1.31
C THR A 173 22.47 -15.65 -0.98
N SER A 174 22.68 -16.87 -1.48
CA SER A 174 21.82 -18.03 -1.20
C SER A 174 21.79 -18.38 0.30
N MET A 175 22.92 -18.29 1.01
CA MET A 175 22.96 -18.48 2.46
C MET A 175 22.15 -17.40 3.18
N LYS A 176 22.32 -16.13 2.82
CA LYS A 176 21.51 -15.02 3.37
C LYS A 176 20.01 -15.22 3.10
N VAL A 177 19.65 -15.56 1.86
CA VAL A 177 18.27 -15.86 1.45
C VAL A 177 17.71 -17.03 2.28
N ARG A 178 18.49 -18.09 2.47
CA ARG A 178 18.08 -19.26 3.27
C ARG A 178 17.85 -18.88 4.74
N THR A 179 18.69 -18.03 5.32
CA THR A 179 18.51 -17.55 6.69
C THR A 179 17.23 -16.72 6.83
N VAL A 180 16.96 -15.81 5.89
CA VAL A 180 15.69 -15.06 5.84
C VAL A 180 14.51 -16.02 5.69
N GLN A 181 14.57 -16.93 4.71
CA GLN A 181 13.51 -17.89 4.42
C GLN A 181 13.08 -18.67 5.68
N ARG A 182 14.04 -19.15 6.48
CA ARG A 182 13.77 -19.92 7.70
C ARG A 182 13.20 -19.06 8.83
N ASN A 183 13.71 -17.84 9.02
CA ASN A 183 13.21 -16.95 10.07
C ASN A 183 11.80 -16.43 9.76
N LEU A 184 11.40 -16.37 8.49
CA LEU A 184 10.04 -16.05 8.06
C LEU A 184 9.15 -17.29 7.94
N CYS A 185 9.68 -18.50 8.22
CA CYS A 185 8.99 -19.78 8.03
C CYS A 185 8.43 -20.01 6.62
N LEU A 186 8.97 -19.33 5.61
CA LEU A 186 8.57 -19.52 4.20
C LEU A 186 9.06 -20.88 3.67
N ASP A 187 10.07 -21.48 4.30
CA ASP A 187 10.50 -22.86 4.02
C ASP A 187 9.49 -23.93 4.46
N LEU A 188 8.46 -23.56 5.21
CA LEU A 188 7.33 -24.42 5.57
C LEU A 188 6.10 -24.17 4.70
N VAL A 189 5.98 -22.99 4.08
CA VAL A 189 4.86 -22.65 3.19
C VAL A 189 5.00 -23.42 1.88
N SER A 190 4.12 -24.37 1.59
CA SER A 190 4.12 -25.04 0.28
C SER A 190 3.60 -24.11 -0.84
N MET A 191 4.07 -24.33 -2.08
CA MET A 191 3.55 -23.60 -3.24
C MET A 191 2.02 -23.67 -3.35
N ASN A 192 1.42 -24.84 -3.13
CA ASN A 192 -0.02 -25.02 -3.24
C ASN A 192 -0.78 -24.23 -2.14
N ASN A 193 -0.25 -24.19 -0.91
CA ASN A 193 -0.82 -23.35 0.15
C ASN A 193 -0.85 -21.87 -0.28
N ALA A 194 0.28 -21.33 -0.74
CA ALA A 194 0.36 -19.95 -1.20
C ALA A 194 -0.60 -19.65 -2.36
N ILE A 195 -0.65 -20.52 -3.38
CA ILE A 195 -1.52 -20.34 -4.55
C ILE A 195 -3.00 -20.40 -4.15
N ASN A 196 -3.38 -21.35 -3.30
CA ASN A 196 -4.76 -21.48 -2.83
C ASN A 196 -5.19 -20.23 -2.04
N ALA A 197 -4.32 -19.69 -1.19
CA ALA A 197 -4.59 -18.44 -0.49
C ALA A 197 -4.75 -17.26 -1.49
N PHE A 198 -3.87 -17.14 -2.49
CA PHE A 198 -4.01 -16.09 -3.51
C PHE A 198 -5.34 -16.17 -4.24
N ASP A 199 -5.80 -17.38 -4.59
CA ASP A 199 -7.06 -17.59 -5.28
C ASP A 199 -8.26 -17.29 -4.36
N GLN A 200 -8.22 -17.72 -3.09
CA GLN A 200 -9.26 -17.43 -2.08
C GLN A 200 -9.46 -15.93 -1.85
N HIS A 201 -8.37 -15.17 -1.87
CA HIS A 201 -8.38 -13.71 -1.71
C HIS A 201 -8.56 -12.95 -3.04
N GLY A 202 -8.98 -13.64 -4.12
CA GLY A 202 -9.33 -12.99 -5.39
C GLY A 202 -8.14 -12.38 -6.16
N LEU A 203 -6.90 -12.75 -5.82
CA LEU A 203 -5.69 -12.19 -6.44
C LEU A 203 -5.38 -12.81 -7.80
N ARG A 204 -6.14 -13.83 -8.23
CA ARG A 204 -5.94 -14.54 -9.50
C ARG A 204 -6.14 -13.61 -10.70
N ALA A 205 -5.19 -13.63 -11.63
CA ALA A 205 -5.21 -12.80 -12.84
C ALA A 205 -5.35 -11.28 -12.60
N GLN A 206 -5.01 -10.79 -11.40
CA GLN A 206 -5.01 -9.36 -11.05
C GLN A 206 -3.58 -8.78 -10.92
N ASN A 207 -2.59 -9.37 -11.61
CA ASN A 207 -1.17 -9.10 -11.35
C ASN A 207 -0.74 -7.63 -11.55
N ASP A 208 -1.46 -6.87 -12.38
CA ASP A 208 -1.22 -5.44 -12.64
C ASP A 208 -1.82 -4.50 -11.59
N LYS A 209 -2.72 -5.00 -10.72
CA LYS A 209 -3.33 -4.20 -9.65
C LYS A 209 -2.41 -4.11 -8.43
N LEU A 210 -2.71 -3.14 -7.58
CA LEU A 210 -2.08 -2.97 -6.29
C LEU A 210 -2.82 -3.76 -5.21
N ILE A 211 -2.09 -4.25 -4.22
CA ILE A 211 -2.59 -4.84 -2.98
C ILE A 211 -2.14 -3.99 -1.80
N SER A 212 -3.09 -3.67 -0.92
CA SER A 212 -2.87 -2.86 0.28
C SER A 212 -2.31 -3.69 1.45
N VAL A 213 -1.75 -3.02 2.46
CA VAL A 213 -1.28 -3.70 3.69
C VAL A 213 -2.36 -4.56 4.37
N PRO A 214 -3.60 -4.09 4.58
CA PRO A 214 -4.65 -4.93 5.16
C PRO A 214 -4.94 -6.19 4.33
N GLU A 215 -5.02 -6.07 3.01
CA GLU A 215 -5.24 -7.21 2.11
C GLU A 215 -4.05 -8.19 2.15
N MET A 216 -2.81 -7.69 2.15
CA MET A 216 -1.62 -8.52 2.33
C MET A 216 -1.67 -9.28 3.66
N ILE A 217 -2.03 -8.62 4.76
CA ILE A 217 -2.17 -9.25 6.08
C ILE A 217 -3.21 -10.37 6.02
N THR A 218 -4.40 -10.12 5.47
CA THR A 218 -5.45 -11.16 5.38
C THR A 218 -5.00 -12.37 4.57
N CYS A 219 -4.31 -12.16 3.46
CA CYS A 219 -3.77 -13.26 2.65
C CYS A 219 -2.65 -14.02 3.37
N LEU A 220 -1.74 -13.30 4.04
CA LEU A 220 -0.68 -13.91 4.84
C LEU A 220 -1.24 -14.69 6.03
N SER A 221 -2.31 -14.19 6.68
CA SER A 221 -3.00 -14.91 7.75
C SER A 221 -3.49 -16.28 7.28
N THR A 222 -4.18 -16.35 6.14
CA THR A 222 -4.62 -17.64 5.57
C THR A 222 -3.46 -18.59 5.30
N ILE A 223 -2.34 -18.07 4.76
CA ILE A 223 -1.15 -18.88 4.51
C ILE A 223 -0.59 -19.44 5.82
N TYR A 224 -0.35 -18.58 6.82
CA TYR A 224 0.32 -18.96 8.05
C TYR A 224 -0.60 -19.69 9.05
N GLU A 225 -1.91 -19.53 8.97
CA GLU A 225 -2.87 -20.35 9.71
C GLU A 225 -2.77 -21.83 9.29
N SER A 226 -2.75 -22.09 7.97
CA SER A 226 -2.53 -23.45 7.45
C SER A 226 -1.20 -24.03 7.93
N VAL A 227 -0.11 -23.26 7.89
CA VAL A 227 1.21 -23.73 8.35
C VAL A 227 1.24 -23.92 9.87
N SER A 228 0.60 -23.05 10.63
CA SER A 228 0.54 -23.15 12.09
C SER A 228 -0.24 -24.38 12.54
N GLN A 229 -1.30 -24.76 11.82
CA GLN A 229 -2.02 -26.02 12.08
C GLN A 229 -1.14 -27.26 11.84
N GLU A 230 -0.31 -27.25 10.80
CA GLU A 230 0.64 -28.34 10.50
C GLU A 230 1.84 -28.36 11.47
N HIS A 231 2.25 -27.20 11.97
CA HIS A 231 3.48 -27.00 12.76
C HIS A 231 3.27 -26.10 14.00
N PRO A 232 2.39 -26.47 14.96
CA PRO A 232 1.92 -25.57 16.02
C PRO A 232 3.02 -25.10 16.98
N ASN A 233 4.02 -25.94 17.24
CA ASN A 233 5.12 -25.61 18.16
C ASN A 233 6.24 -24.78 17.52
N LEU A 234 6.24 -24.64 16.19
CA LEU A 234 7.29 -23.95 15.44
C LEU A 234 6.84 -22.58 14.95
N VAL A 235 5.55 -22.43 14.61
CA VAL A 235 5.04 -21.25 13.92
C VAL A 235 4.16 -20.42 14.85
N LYS A 236 4.70 -19.29 15.30
CA LYS A 236 3.93 -18.21 15.93
C LYS A 236 3.32 -17.36 14.82
N ALA A 237 2.05 -17.61 14.48
CA ALA A 237 1.41 -16.98 13.32
C ALA A 237 1.50 -15.43 13.31
N PRO A 238 1.19 -14.69 14.41
CA PRO A 238 1.29 -13.22 14.39
C PRO A 238 2.69 -12.71 14.04
N LEU A 239 3.73 -13.32 14.61
CA LEU A 239 5.13 -12.95 14.32
C LEU A 239 5.50 -13.26 12.86
N CYS A 240 5.12 -14.42 12.33
CA CYS A 240 5.48 -14.80 10.97
C CYS A 240 4.78 -13.91 9.93
N ILE A 241 3.51 -13.56 10.17
CA ILE A 241 2.75 -12.64 9.31
C ILE A 241 3.42 -11.27 9.30
N ASP A 242 3.74 -10.71 10.47
CA ASP A 242 4.29 -9.36 10.58
C ASP A 242 5.72 -9.28 10.01
N LEU A 243 6.56 -10.30 10.23
CA LEU A 243 7.89 -10.41 9.61
C LEU A 243 7.82 -10.56 8.09
N CYS A 244 6.90 -11.39 7.58
CA CYS A 244 6.74 -11.57 6.14
C CYS A 244 6.21 -10.30 5.47
N LEU A 245 5.27 -9.60 6.11
CA LEU A 245 4.79 -8.29 5.66
C LEU A 245 5.94 -7.28 5.63
N ASN A 246 6.70 -7.17 6.72
CA ASN A 246 7.82 -6.24 6.82
C ASN A 246 8.88 -6.50 5.74
N TRP A 247 9.17 -7.78 5.47
CA TRP A 247 10.05 -8.19 4.37
C TRP A 247 9.53 -7.77 3.00
N LEU A 248 8.25 -8.01 2.70
CA LEU A 248 7.65 -7.64 1.40
C LEU A 248 7.64 -6.13 1.18
N LEU A 249 7.35 -5.35 2.22
CA LEU A 249 7.41 -3.88 2.15
C LEU A 249 8.85 -3.38 1.94
N ASN A 250 9.84 -4.03 2.57
CA ASN A 250 11.26 -3.72 2.35
C ASN A 250 11.78 -4.11 0.96
N LEU A 251 11.12 -5.03 0.27
CA LEU A 251 11.45 -5.36 -1.11
C LEU A 251 10.80 -4.41 -2.12
N TYR A 252 9.55 -4.03 -1.89
CA TYR A 252 8.70 -3.48 -2.96
C TYR A 252 8.03 -2.12 -2.65
N ASP A 253 8.10 -1.61 -1.42
CA ASP A 253 7.53 -0.32 -1.00
C ASP A 253 8.57 0.58 -0.31
N THR A 254 9.80 0.61 -0.83
CA THR A 254 10.97 1.20 -0.16
C THR A 254 11.03 2.73 -0.20
N ALA A 255 10.52 3.37 -1.25
CA ALA A 255 10.77 4.79 -1.50
C ALA A 255 9.83 5.72 -0.75
N THR A 256 8.57 5.30 -0.56
CA THR A 256 7.49 6.17 -0.12
C THR A 256 6.64 5.56 0.98
N ARG A 257 6.87 4.28 1.35
CA ARG A 257 6.06 3.50 2.30
C ARG A 257 4.58 3.80 2.09
N THR A 258 4.08 3.61 0.87
CA THR A 258 2.70 3.97 0.50
C THR A 258 1.68 3.06 1.17
N GLY A 259 2.07 1.84 1.55
CA GLY A 259 1.17 0.79 2.01
C GLY A 259 0.59 -0.05 0.88
N TYR A 260 1.11 0.09 -0.34
CA TYR A 260 0.67 -0.64 -1.53
C TYR A 260 1.86 -1.22 -2.30
N ILE A 261 1.70 -2.45 -2.79
CA ILE A 261 2.63 -3.07 -3.74
C ILE A 261 1.85 -3.72 -4.89
N ARG A 262 2.50 -4.04 -6.02
CA ARG A 262 1.82 -4.80 -7.09
C ARG A 262 1.52 -6.23 -6.63
N ILE A 263 0.37 -6.76 -7.05
CA ILE A 263 -0.01 -8.16 -6.80
C ILE A 263 1.03 -9.11 -7.41
N LEU A 264 1.61 -8.78 -8.57
CA LEU A 264 2.73 -9.54 -9.12
C LEU A 264 3.89 -9.64 -8.12
N SER A 265 4.34 -8.51 -7.57
CA SER A 265 5.47 -8.45 -6.65
C SER A 265 5.20 -9.19 -5.34
N PHE A 266 3.98 -9.09 -4.81
CA PHE A 266 3.52 -9.87 -3.66
C PHE A 266 3.68 -11.39 -3.88
N LYS A 267 3.15 -11.89 -5.02
CA LYS A 267 3.26 -13.31 -5.38
C LYS A 267 4.70 -13.75 -5.61
N VAL A 268 5.49 -12.95 -6.33
CA VAL A 268 6.90 -13.23 -6.62
C VAL A 268 7.70 -13.34 -5.32
N GLY A 269 7.54 -12.39 -4.40
CA GLY A 269 8.25 -12.37 -3.11
C GLY A 269 7.99 -13.61 -2.25
N ILE A 270 6.75 -14.10 -2.24
CA ILE A 270 6.38 -15.32 -1.50
C ILE A 270 6.86 -16.57 -2.24
N ILE A 271 6.60 -16.70 -3.54
CA ILE A 271 6.86 -17.95 -4.29
C ILE A 271 8.35 -18.24 -4.43
N LEU A 272 9.19 -17.22 -4.59
CA LEU A 272 10.65 -17.42 -4.63
C LEU A 272 11.14 -18.11 -3.36
N LEU A 273 10.60 -17.72 -2.20
CA LEU A 273 11.03 -18.19 -0.89
C LEU A 273 10.20 -19.34 -0.32
N CYS A 274 9.07 -19.70 -0.92
CA CYS A 274 8.24 -20.80 -0.41
C CYS A 274 8.93 -22.18 -0.57
N LYS A 275 8.39 -23.24 0.02
CA LYS A 275 8.78 -24.64 -0.21
C LYS A 275 8.20 -25.15 -1.54
N GLY A 276 9.07 -25.59 -2.44
CA GLY A 276 8.68 -26.20 -3.71
C GLY A 276 9.88 -26.50 -4.61
N ASN A 277 9.65 -27.31 -5.64
CA ASN A 277 10.67 -27.59 -6.65
C ASN A 277 11.00 -26.33 -7.45
N LEU A 278 12.27 -26.17 -7.80
CA LEU A 278 12.74 -24.99 -8.53
C LEU A 278 12.05 -24.84 -9.89
N GLU A 279 11.89 -25.95 -10.62
CA GLU A 279 11.20 -25.95 -11.92
C GLU A 279 9.73 -25.50 -11.79
N ASP A 280 9.01 -26.00 -10.78
CA ASP A 280 7.61 -25.64 -10.56
C ASP A 280 7.46 -24.15 -10.20
N LYS A 281 8.38 -23.62 -9.38
CA LYS A 281 8.46 -22.19 -9.07
C LYS A 281 8.67 -21.36 -10.34
N PHE A 282 9.65 -21.71 -11.16
CA PHE A 282 9.91 -20.99 -12.41
C PHE A 282 8.73 -21.05 -13.38
N ARG A 283 8.10 -22.23 -13.52
CA ARG A 283 6.91 -22.40 -14.35
C ARG A 283 5.76 -21.52 -13.86
N TYR A 284 5.54 -21.48 -12.55
CA TYR A 284 4.50 -20.62 -11.96
C TYR A 284 4.81 -19.13 -12.17
N LEU A 285 6.03 -18.69 -11.87
CA LEU A 285 6.45 -17.29 -12.02
C LEU A 285 6.34 -16.82 -13.47
N PHE A 286 6.73 -17.66 -14.43
CA PHE A 286 6.57 -17.36 -15.85
C PHE A 286 5.08 -17.26 -16.24
N ARG A 287 4.22 -18.15 -15.74
CA ARG A 287 2.77 -18.07 -15.96
C ARG A 287 2.13 -16.79 -15.42
N LEU A 288 2.72 -16.14 -14.41
CA LEU A 288 2.20 -14.86 -13.92
C LEU A 288 2.36 -13.72 -14.92
N ILE A 289 3.34 -13.81 -15.82
CA ILE A 289 3.63 -12.77 -16.81
C ILE A 289 3.29 -13.17 -18.24
N ALA A 290 3.07 -14.46 -18.51
CA ALA A 290 2.76 -14.96 -19.84
C ALA A 290 1.39 -14.47 -20.33
N ASP A 291 1.29 -14.25 -21.63
CA ASP A 291 0.06 -13.91 -22.33
C ASP A 291 -0.88 -15.12 -22.49
N GLY A 292 -2.02 -14.90 -23.15
CA GLY A 292 -3.00 -15.97 -23.43
C GLY A 292 -2.47 -17.11 -24.30
N ASN A 293 -1.35 -16.91 -24.99
CA ASN A 293 -0.68 -17.93 -25.80
C ASN A 293 0.43 -18.66 -25.04
N GLY A 294 0.64 -18.34 -23.76
CA GLY A 294 1.70 -18.91 -22.95
C GLY A 294 3.10 -18.39 -23.30
N SER A 295 3.18 -17.23 -23.96
CA SER A 295 4.44 -16.57 -24.31
C SER A 295 4.65 -15.30 -23.47
N ALA A 296 5.89 -14.88 -23.28
CA ALA A 296 6.21 -13.62 -22.61
C ALA A 296 7.12 -12.77 -23.48
N ASP A 297 6.79 -11.50 -23.65
CA ASP A 297 7.63 -10.52 -24.32
C ASP A 297 8.75 -9.98 -23.41
N GLU A 298 9.61 -9.15 -23.98
CA GLU A 298 10.75 -8.55 -23.26
C GLU A 298 10.29 -7.71 -22.06
N ARG A 299 9.16 -7.02 -22.18
CA ARG A 299 8.63 -6.16 -21.12
C ARG A 299 8.10 -7.02 -19.97
N GLN A 300 7.31 -8.04 -20.27
CA GLN A 300 6.76 -9.00 -19.31
C GLN A 300 7.88 -9.70 -18.54
N LEU A 301 8.91 -10.17 -19.25
CA LEU A 301 10.08 -10.76 -18.62
C LEU A 301 10.84 -9.74 -17.77
N GLY A 302 11.00 -8.51 -18.28
CA GLY A 302 11.61 -7.41 -17.54
C GLY A 302 10.90 -7.09 -16.23
N LEU A 303 9.57 -7.14 -16.19
CA LEU A 303 8.77 -6.95 -14.96
C LEU A 303 9.04 -8.04 -13.92
N LEU A 304 9.10 -9.31 -14.33
CA LEU A 304 9.40 -10.41 -13.42
C LEU A 304 10.83 -10.31 -12.87
N LEU A 305 11.81 -10.09 -13.76
CA LEU A 305 13.22 -9.97 -13.37
C LEU A 305 13.45 -8.77 -12.46
N HIS A 306 12.76 -7.66 -12.70
CA HIS A 306 12.76 -6.50 -11.82
C HIS A 306 12.30 -6.87 -10.42
N ASP A 307 11.30 -7.74 -10.25
CA ASP A 307 10.84 -8.15 -8.93
C ASP A 307 11.82 -9.15 -8.28
N CYS A 308 12.32 -10.12 -9.05
CA CYS A 308 13.31 -11.09 -8.57
C CYS A 308 14.60 -10.44 -8.07
N VAL A 309 15.08 -9.38 -8.73
CA VAL A 309 16.36 -8.72 -8.38
C VAL A 309 16.29 -7.91 -7.09
N GLN A 310 15.09 -7.61 -6.57
CA GLN A 310 14.97 -6.86 -5.32
C GLN A 310 15.52 -7.63 -4.11
N ILE A 311 15.37 -8.96 -4.08
CA ILE A 311 15.90 -9.80 -3.00
C ILE A 311 17.43 -9.66 -2.87
N PRO A 312 18.25 -9.97 -3.91
CA PRO A 312 19.69 -9.82 -3.80
C PRO A 312 20.11 -8.36 -3.59
N ARG A 313 19.36 -7.38 -4.12
CA ARG A 313 19.64 -5.95 -3.90
C ARG A 313 19.50 -5.56 -2.43
N LEU A 314 18.41 -5.95 -1.77
CA LEU A 314 18.18 -5.67 -0.36
C LEU A 314 19.25 -6.34 0.52
N LEU A 315 19.59 -7.60 0.23
CA LEU A 315 20.57 -8.37 1.01
C LEU A 315 22.02 -7.90 0.84
N GLN A 316 22.34 -7.22 -0.25
CA GLN A 316 23.65 -6.58 -0.45
C GLN A 316 23.79 -5.30 0.36
N LEU A 317 22.71 -4.56 0.58
CA LEU A 317 22.71 -3.34 1.40
C LEU A 317 22.87 -3.65 2.90
N ALA A 318 22.53 -4.86 3.34
CA ALA A 318 22.72 -5.36 4.70
C ALA A 318 24.17 -5.79 5.03
N SER A 319 25.12 -5.66 4.10
CA SER A 319 26.55 -5.82 4.41
C SER A 319 27.16 -4.48 4.82
N PRO A 320 27.93 -4.37 5.93
CA PRO A 320 28.71 -3.17 6.20
C PRO A 320 29.63 -2.91 5.00
N ARG A 321 29.56 -1.69 4.48
CA ARG A 321 30.30 -1.24 3.29
C ARG A 321 31.80 -1.47 3.50
N THR A 322 32.35 -2.52 2.92
CA THR A 322 33.76 -2.52 2.56
C THR A 322 33.91 -1.68 1.29
N PRO A 323 34.82 -0.68 1.25
CA PRO A 323 35.05 0.09 0.04
C PRO A 323 35.82 -0.79 -0.95
N VAL A 324 35.10 -1.59 -1.73
CA VAL A 324 35.69 -2.20 -2.92
C VAL A 324 35.58 -1.18 -4.04
N SER A 325 36.70 -0.52 -4.29
CA SER A 325 36.91 0.34 -5.45
C SER A 325 36.60 -0.44 -6.73
N GLY A 326 35.64 0.08 -7.50
CA GLY A 326 35.44 -0.30 -8.90
C GLY A 326 34.58 -1.53 -9.12
N LEU A 327 33.26 -1.39 -8.99
CA LEU A 327 32.26 -2.13 -9.78
C LEU A 327 30.97 -1.32 -9.75
N ALA A 328 30.79 -0.49 -10.78
CA ALA A 328 29.52 0.16 -11.06
C ALA A 328 28.43 -0.90 -11.24
N ALA A 329 27.26 -0.65 -10.63
CA ALA A 329 26.07 -1.47 -10.77
C ALA A 329 25.73 -1.68 -12.26
N ARG A 330 25.97 -2.88 -12.78
CA ARG A 330 25.47 -3.29 -14.10
C ARG A 330 24.01 -3.72 -13.96
N ALA A 331 23.15 -3.10 -14.75
CA ALA A 331 21.74 -3.50 -14.94
C ALA A 331 21.65 -4.99 -15.36
N PRO A 332 20.53 -5.69 -15.06
CA PRO A 332 20.32 -7.07 -15.51
C PRO A 332 20.41 -7.14 -17.05
N GLN A 333 21.23 -8.05 -17.56
CA GLN A 333 21.41 -8.25 -19.00
C GLN A 333 20.26 -9.10 -19.56
N ILE A 334 19.33 -8.44 -20.24
CA ILE A 334 18.25 -9.07 -21.05
C ILE A 334 18.83 -9.84 -22.26
N GLY A 335 20.05 -9.51 -22.69
CA GLY A 335 20.69 -10.10 -23.88
C GLY A 335 21.06 -11.59 -23.77
N GLY A 336 21.21 -12.15 -22.57
CA GLY A 336 21.67 -13.54 -22.38
C GLY A 336 20.63 -14.62 -22.72
N CYS A 337 19.35 -14.26 -22.86
CA CYS A 337 18.28 -15.22 -23.13
C CYS A 337 18.07 -15.52 -24.63
N ARG A 338 18.75 -14.82 -25.55
CA ARG A 338 18.56 -14.97 -27.00
C ARG A 338 19.59 -15.85 -27.71
N ASP A 339 20.78 -16.05 -27.14
CA ASP A 339 21.88 -16.69 -27.86
C ASP A 339 21.94 -18.21 -27.64
N GLY A 340 21.01 -18.92 -28.28
CA GLY A 340 20.92 -20.38 -28.32
C GLY A 340 21.17 -20.99 -29.71
N GLN A 341 21.83 -20.30 -30.65
CA GLN A 341 22.13 -20.83 -31.99
C GLN A 341 23.61 -20.57 -32.38
N THR A 342 24.32 -21.61 -32.78
CA THR A 342 25.71 -21.61 -33.32
C THR A 342 25.69 -22.18 -34.75
N PRO A 343 26.62 -21.83 -35.68
CA PRO A 343 28.06 -22.06 -35.51
C PRO A 343 29.04 -21.01 -36.08
N GLY A 344 30.21 -20.89 -35.41
CA GLY A 344 31.48 -20.56 -36.07
C GLY A 344 32.14 -19.23 -35.71
N GLN A 345 32.75 -19.12 -34.53
CA GLN A 345 34.13 -18.64 -34.34
C GLN A 345 34.45 -18.55 -32.84
N VAL A 346 35.61 -19.09 -32.47
CA VAL A 346 36.11 -19.24 -31.11
C VAL A 346 36.56 -17.89 -30.56
N GLN A 347 35.72 -17.25 -29.76
CA GLN A 347 36.18 -16.40 -28.66
C GLN A 347 35.91 -17.15 -27.36
N ARG A 348 36.96 -17.36 -26.55
CA ARG A 348 36.88 -17.97 -25.22
C ARG A 348 36.02 -17.08 -24.31
N LEU A 349 34.71 -17.31 -24.34
CA LEU A 349 33.81 -16.99 -23.25
C LEU A 349 34.12 -18.00 -22.14
N GLN A 350 34.70 -17.51 -21.03
CA GLN A 350 34.62 -18.25 -19.77
C GLN A 350 33.14 -18.31 -19.41
N ALA A 351 32.48 -19.40 -19.79
CA ALA A 351 31.19 -19.77 -19.26
C ALA A 351 31.34 -19.91 -17.75
N VAL A 352 30.61 -19.09 -16.99
CA VAL A 352 30.20 -19.45 -15.63
C VAL A 352 28.81 -20.05 -15.81
N PRO A 353 28.68 -21.38 -15.89
CA PRO A 353 27.38 -22.00 -16.02
C PRO A 353 26.71 -21.99 -14.64
N TYR A 354 25.42 -21.65 -14.62
CA TYR A 354 24.50 -21.68 -13.47
C TYR A 354 24.66 -20.57 -12.43
N CYS A 355 23.88 -19.50 -12.60
CA CYS A 355 23.55 -18.59 -11.51
C CYS A 355 22.19 -17.93 -11.76
N TRP A 356 21.12 -18.71 -11.68
CA TRP A 356 19.77 -18.22 -11.44
C TRP A 356 19.14 -19.15 -10.38
N ILE A 357 19.14 -18.63 -9.14
CA ILE A 357 18.59 -19.20 -7.88
C ILE A 357 19.39 -20.35 -7.27
#